data_AF-A0A356WPW0-F1
#
_entry.id   AF-A0A356WPW0-F1
#
_cell.length_a   1.000
_cell.length_b   1.000
_cell.length_c   1.000
_cell.angle_alpha   90.00
_cell.angle_beta   90.00
_cell.angle_gamma   90.00
#
_symmetry.space_group_name_H-M   'P 1'
#
loop_
_entity.id
_entity.type
_entity.pdbx_description
1 polymer ?
#
loop_
_entity_poly.entity_id
_entity_poly.type
_entity_poly.pdbx_seq_one_letter_code
_entity_poly.pdbx_strand_id
1 'polypeptide(L)' 'MKRAYAFFKENLYALLFTVSGIITGYIYWVNWGMYYGTLPLSSECWVNCTYGGLIGGLLASELARHNKRLQKQKNKSA' A
#
# COMPACT_ATOMS: atom_id res chain seq x y z
N MET A 1 -9.29 4.52 23.36
CA MET A 1 -8.83 5.24 22.15
C MET A 1 -7.31 5.45 22.04
N LYS A 2 -6.54 5.60 23.13
CA LYS A 2 -5.07 5.81 23.05
C LYS A 2 -4.28 4.69 22.34
N ARG A 3 -4.70 3.43 22.49
CA ARG A 3 -4.01 2.28 21.85
C ARG A 3 -4.18 2.26 20.34
N ALA A 4 -5.38 2.51 19.82
CA ALA A 4 -5.61 2.61 18.38
C ALA A 4 -4.77 3.74 17.77
N TYR A 5 -4.70 4.90 18.43
CA TYR A 5 -3.90 6.02 17.97
C TYR A 5 -2.39 5.72 17.91
N ALA A 6 -1.86 4.97 18.88
CA ALA A 6 -0.46 4.52 18.86
C ALA A 6 -0.19 3.57 17.68
N PHE A 7 -1.09 2.62 17.43
CA PHE A 7 -1.01 1.71 16.29
C PHE A 7 -1.05 2.44 14.94
N PHE A 8 -1.92 3.44 14.81
CA PHE A 8 -2.00 4.26 13.60
C PHE A 8 -0.75 5.13 13.41
N LYS A 9 -0.12 5.63 14.48
CA LYS A 9 1.07 6.47 14.38
C LYS A 9 2.32 5.65 13.98
N GLU A 10 2.46 4.43 14.49
CA GLU A 10 3.56 3.54 14.11
C GLU A 10 3.41 2.96 12.70
N ASN A 11 2.17 2.66 12.28
CA ASN A 11 1.89 2.07 10.97
C ASN A 11 1.36 3.10 9.94
N LEU A 12 1.44 4.40 10.24
CA LEU A 12 0.91 5.46 9.37
C LEU A 12 1.50 5.37 7.96
N TYR A 13 2.80 5.11 7.87
CA TYR A 13 3.48 4.92 6.60
C TYR A 13 2.94 3.72 5.83
N ALA A 14 2.71 2.59 6.49
CA ALA A 14 2.13 1.40 5.85
C ALA A 14 0.71 1.68 5.35
N LEU A 15 -0.08 2.41 6.14
CA LEU A 15 -1.44 2.77 5.80
C LEU A 15 -1.50 3.76 4.63
N LEU A 16 -0.63 4.77 4.59
CA LEU A 16 -0.53 5.72 3.48
C LEU A 16 -0.17 5.04 2.16
N PHE A 17 0.79 4.12 2.18
CA PHE A 17 1.17 3.36 0.98
C PHE A 17 0.11 2.35 0.54
N THR A 18 -0.65 1.79 1.48
CA THR A 18 -1.79 0.92 1.16
C THR A 18 -2.89 1.73 0.49
N VAL A 19 -3.24 2.90 1.05
CA VAL A 19 -4.25 3.80 0.48
C VAL A 19 -3.81 4.33 -0.89
N SER A 20 -2.55 4.71 -1.06
CA SER A 20 -2.05 5.14 -2.37
C SER A 20 -2.09 4.00 -3.40
N GLY A 21 -1.76 2.77 -3.00
CA GLY A 21 -1.88 1.58 -3.84
C GLY A 21 -3.32 1.30 -4.29
N ILE A 22 -4.30 1.47 -3.39
CA ILE A 22 -5.74 1.35 -3.71
C ILE A 22 -6.15 2.43 -4.72
N ILE A 23 -5.71 3.69 -4.54
CA ILE A 23 -6.00 4.79 -5.47
C ILE A 23 -5.41 4.51 -6.85
N THR A 24 -4.16 4.02 -6.92
CA THR A 24 -3.53 3.64 -8.19
C THR A 24 -4.28 2.48 -8.86
N GLY A 25 -4.72 1.47 -8.09
CA GLY A 25 -5.56 0.37 -8.59
C GLY A 25 -6.91 0.85 -9.12
N TYR A 26 -7.53 1.84 -8.46
CA TYR A 26 -8.76 2.48 -8.90
C TYR A 26 -8.57 3.26 -10.21
N ILE A 27 -7.52 4.07 -10.33
CA ILE A 27 -7.20 4.81 -11.56
C ILE A 27 -6.93 3.84 -12.72
N TYR A 28 -6.19 2.76 -12.46
CA TYR A 28 -5.94 1.69 -13.43
C TYR A 28 -7.26 1.05 -13.90
N TRP A 29 -8.17 0.78 -12.96
CA TRP A 29 -9.49 0.23 -13.28
C TRP A 29 -10.34 1.18 -14.14
N VAL A 30 -10.40 2.47 -13.81
CA VAL A 30 -11.15 3.47 -14.59
C VAL A 30 -10.59 3.60 -16.01
N ASN A 31 -9.26 3.56 -16.17
CA ASN A 31 -8.63 3.83 -17.45
C ASN A 31 -8.59 2.60 -18.38
N TRP A 32 -8.44 1.39 -17.84
CA TRP A 32 -8.29 0.15 -18.63
C TRP A 32 -9.38 -0.91 -18.40
N GLY A 33 -9.99 -0.96 -17.22
CA GLY A 33 -11.03 -1.95 -16.89
C GLY A 33 -12.32 -1.76 -17.66
N MET A 34 -12.67 -0.51 -18.00
CA MET A 34 -13.91 -0.21 -18.73
C MET A 34 -13.83 -0.47 -20.25
N TYR A 35 -12.62 -0.38 -20.85
CA TYR A 35 -12.45 -0.47 -22.31
C TYR A 35 -12.12 -1.86 -22.83
N TYR A 36 -11.43 -2.69 -22.04
CA TYR A 36 -10.99 -4.02 -22.43
C TYR A 36 -11.88 -5.11 -21.80
N GLY A 37 -13.20 -5.04 -22.01
CA GLY A 37 -14.23 -5.94 -21.45
C GLY A 37 -14.11 -7.44 -21.82
N THR A 38 -12.91 -7.93 -22.13
CA THR A 38 -12.59 -9.32 -22.46
C THR A 38 -12.08 -10.12 -21.26
N LEU A 39 -11.66 -9.49 -20.15
CA LEU A 39 -11.26 -10.21 -18.92
C LEU A 39 -12.34 -10.09 -17.82
N PRO A 40 -12.96 -11.19 -17.37
CA PRO A 40 -13.89 -11.19 -16.23
C PRO A 40 -13.23 -10.78 -14.90
N LEU A 41 -11.89 -10.75 -14.83
CA LEU A 41 -11.15 -10.19 -13.70
C LEU A 41 -11.17 -8.65 -13.62
N SER A 42 -11.41 -7.97 -14.75
CA SER A 42 -11.28 -6.51 -14.86
C SER A 42 -12.59 -5.76 -14.62
N SER A 43 -13.72 -6.48 -14.54
CA SER A 43 -15.04 -5.87 -14.38
C SER A 43 -15.32 -5.39 -12.95
N GLU A 44 -14.62 -5.95 -11.97
CA GLU A 44 -14.86 -5.68 -10.56
C GLU A 44 -13.81 -4.73 -9.99
N CYS A 45 -14.24 -3.50 -9.66
CA CYS A 45 -13.39 -2.49 -8.99
C CYS A 45 -12.69 -3.03 -7.74
N TRP A 46 -13.35 -3.95 -7.03
CA TRP A 46 -12.81 -4.57 -5.81
C TRP A 46 -11.56 -5.41 -6.05
N VAL A 47 -11.42 -6.08 -7.20
CA VAL A 47 -10.25 -6.93 -7.50
C VAL A 47 -9.02 -6.06 -7.73
N ASN A 48 -9.11 -5.01 -8.57
CA ASN A 48 -7.99 -4.10 -8.80
C ASN A 48 -7.63 -3.26 -7.57
N CYS A 49 -8.63 -2.81 -6.80
CA CYS A 49 -8.40 -2.08 -5.56
C CYS A 49 -7.73 -2.96 -4.49
N THR A 50 -8.16 -4.22 -4.34
CA THR A 50 -7.51 -5.15 -3.40
C THR A 50 -6.11 -5.50 -3.85
N TYR A 51 -5.87 -5.74 -5.15
CA TYR A 51 -4.54 -6.01 -5.68
C TYR A 51 -3.59 -4.82 -5.48
N GLY A 52 -4.05 -3.62 -5.79
CA GLY A 52 -3.30 -2.38 -5.58
C GLY A 52 -3.00 -2.13 -4.10
N GLY A 53 -3.97 -2.38 -3.21
CA GLY A 53 -3.77 -2.31 -1.77
C GLY A 53 -2.79 -3.36 -1.23
N LEU A 54 -2.86 -4.61 -1.72
CA LEU A 54 -1.97 -5.70 -1.30
C LEU A 54 -0.52 -5.42 -1.70
N ILE A 55 -0.30 -4.99 -2.95
CA ILE A 55 1.02 -4.60 -3.44
C ILE A 55 1.53 -3.35 -2.71
N GLY A 56 0.67 -2.34 -2.54
CA GLY A 56 1.01 -1.12 -1.81
C GLY A 56 1.41 -1.40 -0.35
N GLY A 57 0.66 -2.25 0.35
CA GLY A 57 0.96 -2.66 1.71
C GLY A 57 2.21 -3.53 1.84
N LEU A 58 2.47 -4.41 0.86
CA LEU A 58 3.69 -5.23 0.82
C LEU A 58 4.93 -4.36 0.63
N LEU A 59 4.89 -3.43 -0.34
CA LEU A 59 5.96 -2.47 -0.59
C LEU A 59 6.24 -1.62 0.64
N ALA A 60 5.19 -1.14 1.31
CA ALA A 60 5.34 -0.34 2.53
C ALA A 60 6.00 -1.12 3.67
N SER A 61 5.66 -2.41 3.81
CA SER A 61 6.24 -3.29 4.82
C SER A 61 7.73 -3.50 4.59
N GLU A 62 8.14 -3.71 3.33
CA GLU A 62 9.56 -3.83 2.99
C GLU A 62 10.31 -2.50 3.14
N LEU A 63 9.71 -1.38 2.73
CA LEU A 63 10.31 -0.05 2.91
C LEU A 63 10.49 0.29 4.40
N ALA A 64 9.50 -0.03 5.23
CA ALA A 64 9.57 0.13 6.68
C ALA A 64 10.68 -0.75 7.29
N ARG A 65 10.81 -1.99 6.83
CA ARG A 65 11.87 -2.91 7.24
C ARG A 65 13.25 -2.34 6.86
N HIS A 66 13.38 -1.80 5.66
CA HIS A 66 14.61 -1.17 5.16
C HIS A 66 14.98 0.08 5.97
N ASN A 67 14.02 0.96 6.26
CA ASN A 67 14.24 2.17 7.04
C ASN A 67 14.70 1.85 8.49
N LYS A 68 14.12 0.82 9.12
CA LYS A 68 14.59 0.34 10.44
C LYS A 68 16.04 -0.12 10.41
N ARG A 69 16.50 -0.77 9.32
CA ARG A 69 17.91 -1.18 9.15
C ARG A 69 18.83 0.03 9.00
N LEU A 70 18.41 1.05 8.23
CA LEU A 70 19.17 2.29 8.06
C LEU A 70 19.33 3.06 9.38
N GLN A 71 18.27 3.16 10.17
CA GLN A 71 18.33 3.79 11.50
C GLN A 71 19.29 3.03 12.44
N LYS A 72 19.27 1.70 12.42
CA LYS A 72 20.14 0.86 13.25
C LYS A 72 21.62 0.98 12.86
N GLN A 73 21.91 1.14 11.56
CA GLN A 73 23.25 1.44 11.04
C GLN A 73 23.72 2.83 11.50
N LYS A 74 22.89 3.87 11.32
CA LYS A 74 23.22 5.23 11.73
C LYS A 74 23.53 5.35 13.22
N ASN A 75 22.78 4.65 14.06
CA ASN A 75 22.96 4.67 15.51
C ASN A 75 24.15 3.82 16.01
N LYS A 76 24.79 3.05 15.13
CA LYS A 76 26.01 2.28 15.43
C LYS A 76 27.29 3.02 14.99
N SER A 77 27.14 4.00 14.10
CA SER A 77 28.21 4.89 13.63
C SER A 77 28.28 6.23 14.37
N ALA A 78 27.34 6.47 15.29
CA ALA A 78 27.35 7.60 16.23
C ALA A 78 27.75 7.09 17.62
#